data_AF-A0A517Q6T7-F1
#
_entry.id   AF-A0A517Q6T7-F1
#
_cell.length_a   1.000
_cell.length_b   1.000
_cell.length_c   1.000
_cell.angle_alpha   90.00
_cell.angle_beta   90.00
_cell.angle_gamma   90.00
#
_symmetry.space_group_name_H-M   'P 1'
#
loop_
_entity.id
_entity.type
_entity.pdbx_description
1 polymer ?
#
loop_
_entity_poly.entity_id
_entity_poly.type
_entity_poly.pdbx_seq_one_letter_code
_entity_poly.pdbx_strand_id
1 'polypeptide(L)'
;MKNQIVKNVLLYLGGGILCVVLLFWSLESFNVAQGHWEAEIGQAEQQLALTLRLAGREDWSLRRQVVFSDKEAGVHPAGTFSLPEQAEQMRGNKVTFEDTTILPGRVKFEWEGHQFDLMPDRLTVDGKQYNWKNQEPIALVKRTGVREL
;
A
#
# COMPACT_ATOMS: atom_id res chain seq x y z
N MET A 1 -53.53 -19.08 8.40
CA MET A 1 -52.39 -18.85 9.31
C MET A 1 -51.04 -19.26 8.71
N LYS A 2 -50.85 -20.49 8.22
CA LYS A 2 -49.55 -20.98 7.69
C LYS A 2 -48.93 -20.11 6.57
N ASN A 3 -49.75 -19.64 5.61
CA ASN A 3 -49.28 -18.77 4.51
C ASN A 3 -48.84 -17.36 4.96
N GLN A 4 -49.44 -16.81 6.02
CA GLN A 4 -49.02 -15.51 6.55
C GLN A 4 -47.68 -15.61 7.28
N ILE A 5 -47.46 -16.71 8.01
CA ILE A 5 -46.17 -16.96 8.67
C ILE A 5 -45.06 -17.11 7.62
N VAL A 6 -45.29 -17.90 6.57
CA VAL A 6 -44.31 -18.08 5.47
C VAL A 6 -44.03 -16.76 4.74
N LYS A 7 -45.05 -15.95 4.47
CA LYS A 7 -44.89 -14.62 3.83
C LYS A 7 -44.07 -13.67 4.71
N ASN A 8 -44.32 -13.63 6.02
CA ASN A 8 -43.58 -12.78 6.94
C ASN A 8 -42.13 -13.24 7.07
N VAL A 9 -41.89 -14.55 7.16
CA VAL A 9 -40.52 -15.12 7.18
C VAL A 9 -39.78 -14.75 5.90
N LEU A 10 -40.37 -14.91 4.71
CA LEU A 10 -39.77 -14.51 3.44
C LEU A 10 -39.46 -13.00 3.38
N LEU A 11 -40.35 -12.16 3.93
CA LEU A 11 -40.13 -10.72 4.00
C LEU A 11 -38.96 -10.35 4.92
N TYR A 12 -38.87 -10.94 6.11
CA TYR A 12 -37.75 -10.68 7.02
C TYR A 12 -36.43 -11.22 6.47
N LEU A 13 -36.45 -12.39 5.83
CA LEU A 13 -35.25 -13.00 5.26
C LEU A 13 -34.77 -12.23 4.02
N GLY A 14 -35.70 -11.82 3.14
CA GLY A 14 -35.40 -10.94 2.01
C GLY A 14 -34.91 -9.56 2.45
N GLY A 15 -35.53 -8.98 3.48
CA GLY A 15 -35.08 -7.72 4.09
C GLY A 15 -33.68 -7.83 4.70
N GLY A 16 -33.41 -8.93 5.42
CA GLY A 16 -32.09 -9.21 5.99
C GLY A 16 -31.00 -9.34 4.92
N ILE A 17 -31.27 -10.09 3.85
CA ILE A 17 -30.34 -10.21 2.71
C ILE A 17 -30.07 -8.85 2.09
N LEU A 18 -31.13 -8.04 1.86
CA LEU A 18 -30.98 -6.70 1.30
C LEU A 18 -30.10 -5.81 2.20
N CYS A 19 -30.30 -5.84 3.51
CA CYS A 19 -29.45 -5.09 4.46
C CYS A 19 -27.98 -5.53 4.37
N VAL A 20 -27.70 -6.83 4.30
CA VAL A 20 -26.33 -7.33 4.17
C VAL A 20 -25.68 -6.87 2.87
N VAL A 21 -26.43 -6.91 1.74
CA VAL A 21 -25.93 -6.42 0.44
C VAL A 21 -25.62 -4.93 0.51
N LEU A 22 -26.52 -4.11 1.05
CA LEU A 22 -26.28 -2.67 1.17
C LEU A 22 -25.09 -2.34 2.07
N LEU A 23 -24.92 -3.06 3.18
CA LEU A 23 -23.74 -2.92 4.05
C LEU A 23 -22.45 -3.28 3.33
N PHE A 24 -22.44 -4.38 2.58
CA PHE A 24 -21.28 -4.79 1.80
C PHE A 24 -20.87 -3.72 0.78
N TRP A 25 -21.84 -3.23 -0.01
CA TRP A 25 -21.61 -2.19 -1.00
C TRP A 25 -21.12 -0.87 -0.36
N SER A 26 -21.65 -0.53 0.82
CA SER A 26 -21.21 0.64 1.56
C SER A 26 -19.76 0.50 2.06
N LEU A 27 -19.36 -0.67 2.53
CA LEU A 27 -18.00 -0.93 3.01
C LEU A 27 -17.01 -0.94 1.84
N GLU A 28 -17.36 -1.57 0.73
CA GLU A 28 -16.54 -1.58 -0.48
C GLU A 28 -16.32 -0.16 -1.01
N SER A 29 -17.40 0.63 -1.12
CA SER A 29 -17.33 2.03 -1.54
C SER A 29 -16.47 2.88 -0.59
N PHE A 30 -16.60 2.66 0.72
CA PHE A 30 -15.80 3.35 1.72
C PHE A 30 -14.32 2.99 1.59
N ASN A 31 -13.98 1.71 1.41
CA ASN A 31 -12.60 1.25 1.28
C ASN A 31 -11.94 1.79 0.00
N VAL A 32 -12.63 1.75 -1.15
CA VAL A 32 -12.10 2.33 -2.41
C VAL A 32 -11.78 3.81 -2.25
N ALA A 33 -12.61 4.56 -1.52
CA ALA A 33 -12.39 5.98 -1.26
C ALA A 33 -11.17 6.26 -0.34
N GLN A 34 -10.62 5.27 0.36
CA GLN A 34 -9.45 5.48 1.21
C GLN A 34 -8.13 5.54 0.42
N GLY A 35 -8.12 5.09 -0.84
CA GLY A 35 -6.92 4.99 -1.67
C GLY A 35 -6.07 3.75 -1.41
N HIS A 36 -4.97 3.61 -2.14
CA HIS A 36 -4.06 2.47 -2.06
C HIS A 36 -2.59 2.91 -2.15
N TRP A 37 -1.69 2.08 -1.63
CA TRP A 37 -0.25 2.35 -1.71
C TRP A 37 0.28 2.06 -3.10
N GLU A 38 1.18 2.92 -3.59
CA GLU A 38 1.89 2.71 -4.84
C GLU A 38 3.39 2.91 -4.64
N ALA A 39 4.15 2.05 -5.32
CA ALA A 39 5.58 2.18 -5.52
C ALA A 39 5.85 2.47 -7.00
N GLU A 40 6.52 3.58 -7.27
CA GLU A 40 6.97 3.95 -8.61
C GLU A 40 8.49 3.82 -8.69
N ILE A 41 8.95 2.90 -9.54
CA ILE A 41 10.36 2.76 -9.90
C ILE A 41 10.64 3.73 -11.04
N GLY A 42 11.63 4.59 -10.82
CA GLY A 42 12.07 5.56 -11.80
C GLY A 42 13.53 5.93 -11.58
N GLN A 43 13.86 7.19 -11.88
CA GLN A 43 15.20 7.71 -11.78
C GLN A 43 15.20 9.12 -11.17
N ALA A 44 16.22 9.40 -10.37
CA ALA A 44 16.55 10.74 -9.91
C ALA A 44 17.96 11.04 -10.42
N GLU A 45 18.07 11.99 -11.34
CA GLU A 45 19.30 12.27 -12.09
C GLU A 45 19.83 11.01 -12.82
N GLN A 46 20.88 10.37 -12.29
CA GLN A 46 21.47 9.15 -12.83
C GLN A 46 21.30 7.93 -11.91
N GLN A 47 20.60 8.10 -10.78
CA GLN A 47 20.44 7.09 -9.75
C GLN A 47 19.05 6.45 -9.80
N LEU A 48 18.97 5.20 -9.36
CA LEU A 48 17.71 4.50 -9.16
C LEU A 48 16.89 5.23 -8.08
N ALA A 49 15.62 5.48 -8.38
CA ALA A 49 14.69 6.09 -7.44
C ALA A 49 13.43 5.26 -7.27
N LEU A 50 12.95 5.19 -6.03
CA LEU A 50 11.66 4.64 -5.66
C LEU A 50 10.81 5.75 -5.06
N THR A 51 9.69 6.05 -5.71
CA THR A 51 8.70 6.97 -5.14
C THR A 51 7.60 6.16 -4.50
N LEU A 52 7.40 6.36 -3.20
CA LEU A 52 6.30 5.77 -2.44
C LEU A 52 5.19 6.82 -2.31
N ARG A 53 3.96 6.44 -2.62
CA ARG A 53 2.82 7.35 -2.51
C ARG A 53 1.52 6.65 -2.14
N LEU A 54 0.60 7.44 -1.58
CA LEU A 54 -0.81 7.08 -1.51
C LEU A 54 -1.50 7.61 -2.78
N ALA A 55 -2.17 6.72 -3.51
CA ALA A 55 -2.96 7.04 -4.69
C ALA A 55 -4.46 6.85 -4.41
N GLY A 56 -5.32 7.38 -5.28
CA GLY A 56 -6.78 7.25 -5.14
C GLY A 56 -7.42 8.18 -4.09
N ARG A 57 -6.63 9.05 -3.45
CA ARG A 57 -7.13 10.07 -2.52
C ARG A 57 -6.52 11.44 -2.81
N GLU A 58 -7.34 12.43 -3.18
CA GLU A 58 -6.85 13.76 -3.57
C GLU A 58 -6.58 14.68 -2.36
N ASP A 59 -7.25 14.45 -1.22
CA ASP A 59 -7.10 15.23 0.01
C ASP A 59 -5.88 14.81 0.86
N TRP A 60 -5.28 13.65 0.57
CA TRP A 60 -4.03 13.19 1.19
C TRP A 60 -2.88 13.05 0.19
N SER A 61 -1.98 14.03 0.18
CA SER A 61 -0.73 13.98 -0.56
C SER A 61 0.39 13.30 0.24
N LEU A 62 0.29 11.97 0.42
CA LEU A 62 1.40 11.18 0.95
C LEU A 62 2.30 10.78 -0.21
N ARG A 63 3.47 11.42 -0.33
CA ARG A 63 4.47 11.09 -1.35
C ARG A 63 5.87 11.28 -0.78
N ARG A 64 6.75 10.32 -1.03
CA ARG A 64 8.16 10.39 -0.64
C ARG A 64 9.02 9.70 -1.68
N GLN A 65 10.10 10.37 -2.10
CA GLN A 65 11.11 9.76 -2.97
C GLN A 65 12.25 9.19 -2.12
N VAL A 66 12.71 8.02 -2.52
CA VAL A 66 13.87 7.30 -1.98
C VAL A 66 14.85 7.13 -3.14
N VAL A 67 16.10 7.53 -2.95
CA VAL A 67 17.15 7.47 -3.97
C VAL A 67 18.23 6.52 -3.48
N PHE A 68 18.58 5.54 -4.31
CA PHE A 68 19.60 4.54 -3.99
C PHE A 68 20.93 5.03 -4.57
N SER A 69 21.75 5.64 -3.73
CA SER A 69 22.94 6.35 -4.16
C SER A 69 24.04 5.45 -4.75
N ASP A 70 23.99 4.15 -4.44
CA ASP A 70 24.91 3.13 -4.96
C ASP A 70 24.36 2.39 -6.20
N LYS A 71 23.21 2.80 -6.74
CA LYS A 71 22.54 2.13 -7.85
C LYS A 71 22.30 3.09 -9.01
N GLU A 72 22.74 2.69 -10.19
CA GLU A 72 22.46 3.42 -11.42
C GLU A 72 20.99 3.28 -11.84
N ALA A 73 20.47 4.30 -12.51
CA ALA A 73 19.16 4.23 -13.15
C ALA A 73 19.10 3.10 -14.21
N GLY A 74 17.91 2.56 -14.46
CA GLY A 74 17.68 1.55 -15.50
C GLY A 74 18.02 0.10 -15.11
N VAL A 75 18.53 -0.14 -13.90
CA VAL A 75 18.74 -1.51 -13.37
C VAL A 75 17.42 -2.28 -13.23
N HIS A 76 16.32 -1.56 -12.96
CA HIS A 76 14.96 -2.11 -12.91
C HIS A 76 14.08 -1.43 -13.97
N PRO A 77 13.09 -2.14 -14.52
CA PRO A 77 12.12 -1.52 -15.41
C PRO A 77 11.36 -0.43 -14.66
N ALA A 78 11.28 0.76 -15.25
CA ALA A 78 10.46 1.83 -14.72
C ALA A 78 8.98 1.44 -14.76
N GLY A 79 8.22 1.85 -13.77
CA GLY A 79 6.81 1.49 -13.65
C GLY A 79 6.20 1.90 -12.33
N THR A 80 4.88 1.95 -12.29
CA THR A 80 4.09 2.16 -11.07
C THR A 80 3.41 0.85 -10.71
N PHE A 81 3.51 0.46 -9.45
CA PHE A 81 3.01 -0.81 -8.92
C PHE A 81 2.13 -0.54 -7.70
N SER A 82 0.89 -1.03 -7.72
CA SER A 82 0.01 -1.05 -6.55
C SER A 82 0.54 -2.03 -5.52
N LEU A 83 0.60 -1.62 -4.26
CA LEU A 83 1.06 -2.43 -3.15
C LEU A 83 -0.14 -2.80 -2.25
N PRO A 84 -0.26 -4.07 -1.83
CA PRO A 84 0.69 -5.17 -2.06
C PRO A 84 0.50 -5.94 -3.38
N GLU A 85 -0.59 -5.72 -4.13
CA GLU A 85 -1.07 -6.63 -5.18
C GLU A 85 -0.10 -6.83 -6.35
N GLN A 86 0.68 -5.80 -6.69
CA GLN A 86 1.64 -5.81 -7.80
C GLN A 86 3.10 -5.80 -7.33
N ALA A 87 3.33 -5.96 -6.03
CA ALA A 87 4.66 -5.89 -5.46
C ALA A 87 5.60 -6.97 -6.00
N GLU A 88 5.09 -8.14 -6.41
CA GLU A 88 5.88 -9.21 -7.04
C GLU A 88 6.43 -8.83 -8.43
N GLN A 89 5.83 -7.84 -9.08
CA GLN A 89 6.29 -7.33 -10.39
C GLN A 89 7.55 -6.46 -10.24
N MET A 90 7.78 -5.90 -9.04
CA MET A 90 9.02 -5.24 -8.68
C MET A 90 10.10 -6.30 -8.44
N ARG A 91 10.93 -6.59 -9.46
CA ARG A 91 11.98 -7.63 -9.35
C ARG A 91 12.82 -7.45 -8.08
N GLY A 92 12.99 -8.53 -7.31
CA GLY A 92 13.74 -8.55 -6.06
C GLY A 92 12.97 -8.07 -4.84
N ASN A 93 11.69 -7.70 -4.99
CA ASN A 93 10.82 -7.35 -3.89
C ASN A 93 10.36 -8.57 -3.09
N LYS A 94 10.13 -8.37 -1.80
CA LYS A 94 9.50 -9.33 -0.91
C LYS A 94 8.56 -8.62 0.04
N VAL A 95 7.25 -8.83 -0.11
CA VAL A 95 6.26 -8.37 0.88
C VAL A 95 6.43 -9.22 2.14
N THR A 96 6.57 -8.55 3.29
CA THR A 96 6.77 -9.20 4.60
C THR A 96 5.57 -9.07 5.51
N PHE A 97 4.69 -8.11 5.25
CA PHE A 97 3.44 -7.91 5.98
C PHE A 97 2.48 -7.06 5.16
N GLU A 98 1.19 -7.37 5.26
CA GLU A 98 0.10 -6.56 4.74
C GLU A 98 -1.08 -6.58 5.72
N ASP A 99 -1.68 -5.42 5.94
CA ASP A 99 -2.99 -5.28 6.57
C ASP A 99 -3.82 -4.36 5.67
N THR A 100 -4.74 -4.97 4.91
CA THR A 100 -5.64 -4.30 3.98
C THR A 100 -7.10 -4.35 4.45
N THR A 101 -7.33 -4.67 5.74
CA THR A 101 -8.67 -4.78 6.34
C THR A 101 -9.47 -3.48 6.17
N ILE A 102 -8.78 -2.34 6.35
CA ILE A 102 -9.27 -1.00 6.03
C ILE A 102 -8.17 -0.28 5.28
N LEU A 103 -8.48 0.14 4.06
CA LEU A 103 -7.50 0.83 3.20
C LEU A 103 -7.16 2.24 3.72
N PRO A 104 -5.98 2.79 3.36
CA PRO A 104 -4.92 2.14 2.57
C PRO A 104 -4.09 1.16 3.42
N GLY A 105 -4.41 1.01 4.71
CA GLY A 105 -3.83 -0.01 5.57
C GLY A 105 -2.32 0.16 5.79
N ARG A 106 -1.64 -0.96 6.07
CA ARG A 106 -0.19 -1.02 6.28
C ARG A 106 0.43 -2.04 5.35
N VAL A 107 1.51 -1.66 4.68
CA VAL A 107 2.29 -2.58 3.85
C VAL A 107 3.76 -2.53 4.27
N LYS A 108 4.36 -3.70 4.48
CA LYS A 108 5.80 -3.84 4.66
C LYS A 108 6.39 -4.70 3.55
N PHE A 109 7.51 -4.25 3.03
CA PHE A 109 8.25 -5.02 2.04
C PHE A 109 9.74 -4.75 2.13
N GLU A 110 10.53 -5.66 1.59
CA GLU A 110 11.96 -5.52 1.41
C GLU A 110 12.26 -5.35 -0.08
N TRP A 111 13.05 -4.34 -0.42
CA TRP A 111 13.51 -4.13 -1.80
C TRP A 111 14.90 -3.50 -1.81
N GLU A 112 15.77 -3.95 -2.71
CA GLU A 112 17.17 -3.56 -2.79
C GLU A 112 17.94 -3.64 -1.46
N GLY A 113 17.56 -4.57 -0.58
CA GLY A 113 18.19 -4.78 0.73
C GLY A 113 17.74 -3.81 1.82
N HIS A 114 16.71 -3.01 1.56
CA HIS A 114 16.11 -2.09 2.51
C HIS A 114 14.69 -2.50 2.86
N GLN A 115 14.32 -2.29 4.13
CA GLN A 115 12.97 -2.58 4.61
C GLN A 115 12.12 -1.30 4.60
N PHE A 116 10.95 -1.39 3.99
CA PHE A 116 9.95 -0.33 3.92
C PHE A 116 8.72 -0.73 4.74
N ASP A 117 8.16 0.21 5.48
CA ASP A 117 6.94 0.05 6.27
C ASP A 117 6.09 1.32 6.10
N LEU A 118 5.02 1.17 5.34
CA LEU A 118 4.14 2.24 4.91
C LEU A 118 2.90 2.25 5.78
N MET A 119 2.63 3.39 6.40
CA MET A 119 1.40 3.68 7.12
C MET A 119 0.97 5.12 6.85
N PRO A 120 -0.32 5.47 6.96
CA PRO A 120 -0.78 6.83 6.66
C PRO A 120 -0.14 7.91 7.53
N ASP A 121 0.15 7.59 8.79
CA ASP A 121 0.74 8.49 9.76
C ASP A 121 2.28 8.59 9.66
N ARG A 122 2.93 7.59 9.06
CA ARG A 122 4.39 7.53 8.96
C ARG A 122 4.92 6.63 7.85
N LEU A 123 6.06 7.01 7.29
CA LEU A 123 6.92 6.12 6.53
C LEU A 123 8.06 5.66 7.44
N THR A 124 8.34 4.36 7.50
CA THR A 124 9.57 3.87 8.11
C THR A 124 10.41 3.18 7.05
N VAL A 125 11.68 3.54 6.98
CA VAL A 125 12.67 2.88 6.13
C VAL A 125 13.79 2.42 7.03
N ASP A 126 14.09 1.12 7.01
CA ASP A 126 15.26 0.58 7.71
C ASP A 126 15.23 0.81 9.24
N GLY A 127 14.03 0.93 9.80
CA GLY A 127 13.77 1.24 11.21
C GLY A 127 13.77 2.74 11.55
N LYS A 128 14.15 3.61 10.61
CA LYS A 128 14.11 5.07 10.77
C LYS A 128 12.79 5.64 10.26
N GLN A 129 12.15 6.45 11.08
CA GLN A 129 10.88 7.10 10.74
C GLN A 129 11.09 8.38 9.93
N TYR A 130 10.24 8.58 8.93
CA TYR A 130 10.19 9.73 8.05
C TYR A 130 8.77 10.30 8.03
N ASN A 131 8.68 11.63 8.05
CA ASN A 131 7.43 12.34 7.93
C ASN A 131 7.09 12.54 6.44
N TRP A 132 5.88 12.14 6.04
CA TRP A 132 5.37 12.32 4.67
C TRP A 132 5.33 13.79 4.22
N LYS A 133 5.21 14.74 5.14
CA LYS A 133 5.19 16.18 4.82
C LYS A 133 6.55 16.72 4.41
N ASN A 134 7.65 16.07 4.83
CA ASN A 134 8.95 16.41 4.29
C ASN A 134 8.99 15.87 2.84
N GLN A 135 9.50 16.65 1.88
CA GLN A 135 9.63 16.26 0.48
C GLN A 135 11.09 16.06 0.02
N GLU A 136 12.08 16.29 0.89
CA GLU A 136 13.48 15.99 0.61
C GLU A 136 13.68 14.49 0.31
N PRO A 137 14.42 14.10 -0.73
CA PRO A 137 14.65 12.70 -1.02
C PRO A 137 15.34 11.96 0.15
N ILE A 138 14.95 10.71 0.39
CA ILE A 138 15.67 9.82 1.32
C ILE A 138 16.80 9.16 0.55
N ALA A 139 18.05 9.54 0.84
CA ALA A 139 19.20 8.85 0.29
C ALA A 139 19.48 7.55 1.06
N LEU A 140 19.58 6.44 0.34
CA LEU A 140 19.96 5.13 0.86
C LEU A 140 21.20 4.62 0.13
N VAL A 141 21.97 3.80 0.84
CA VAL A 141 23.08 3.01 0.29
C VAL A 141 22.91 1.58 0.75
N LYS A 142 23.16 0.61 -0.14
CA LYS A 142 23.04 -0.81 0.18
C LYS A 142 23.74 -1.15 1.49
N ARG A 143 23.01 -1.80 2.40
CA ARG A 143 23.57 -2.36 3.62
C ARG A 143 24.54 -3.50 3.26
N THR A 144 25.83 -3.21 3.21
CA THR A 144 26.87 -4.25 3.22
C THR A 144 26.83 -4.89 4.61
N GLY A 145 26.31 -6.11 4.68
CA GLY A 145 25.90 -6.74 5.94
C GLY A 145 26.92 -6.63 7.06
N VAL A 146 26.48 -6.12 8.21
CA VAL A 146 27.10 -6.48 9.48
C VAL A 146 26.67 -7.92 9.74
N ARG A 147 27.57 -8.88 9.48
CA ARG A 147 27.50 -10.19 10.12
C ARG A 147 27.58 -9.93 11.62
N GLU A 148 26.49 -10.15 12.34
CA GLU A 148 26.59 -10.33 13.78
C GLU A 148 27.41 -11.62 14.02
N LEU A 149 28.47 -11.45 14.82
CA LEU A 149 29.39 -12.50 15.28
C LEU A 149 28.70 -13.44 16.27
#